data_AF-A0A7W0ZXE6-F1
#
_entry.id   AF-A0A7W0ZXE6-F1
#
_cell.length_a   1.000
_cell.length_b   1.000
_cell.length_c   1.000
_cell.angle_alpha   90.00
_cell.angle_beta   90.00
_cell.angle_gamma   90.00
#
_symmetry.space_group_name_H-M   'P 1'
#
loop_
_entity.id
_entity.type
_entity.pdbx_description
1 polymer ?
#
loop_
_entity_poly.entity_id
_entity_poly.type
_entity_poly.pdbx_seq_one_letter_code
_entity_poly.pdbx_strand_id
1 'polypeptide(L)'
;MKVAALCVVLSACGASPPPAEPTAPAIPAVRSAPKVDEQVRRAELASTHRKLEEEQSVALAAGCDQPPPHAPRCAPSCYSIEPPDPRAPAKKPKPSRRRVGPLEVQHVVCEQPGDDTHAGPFIHADELDGARLTAKPVRGRFPKPHTTGTWEGTLAAALASQPAFPKSDVIRVTSSWRARVHPVTKARLRCVTVSHFMRSPKRPIDACGSDGSLACEASGDSAAHGINVVHYRLAEARTLQAAGKSAECQQASLEALAVARGMPRWRQYAQLNAASWIPRAGYRTRFDGVLDEDALFVRAAALGVQAEQIHVACGGAPGPKTTAEQEQSFHTCW
;
A
#
# COMPACT_ATOMS: atom_id res chain seq x y z
N MET A 1 -55.88 16.04 -13.97
CA MET A 1 -56.19 15.78 -12.55
C MET A 1 -56.93 14.45 -12.45
N LYS A 2 -56.27 13.39 -12.00
CA LYS A 2 -56.89 12.10 -11.65
C LYS A 2 -56.26 11.66 -10.34
N VAL A 3 -57.06 11.66 -9.28
CA VAL A 3 -56.70 11.22 -7.94
C VAL A 3 -56.91 9.70 -7.89
N ALA A 4 -55.83 8.95 -7.65
CA ALA A 4 -55.90 7.51 -7.44
C ALA A 4 -56.09 7.24 -5.94
N ALA A 5 -57.21 6.59 -5.60
CA ALA A 5 -57.53 6.14 -4.26
C ALA A 5 -56.71 4.87 -3.92
N LEU A 6 -56.00 4.92 -2.81
CA LEU A 6 -55.23 3.80 -2.26
C LEU A 6 -56.11 3.04 -1.26
N CYS A 7 -56.51 1.81 -1.60
CA CYS A 7 -57.17 0.89 -0.67
C CYS A 7 -56.12 0.29 0.27
N VAL A 8 -56.25 0.54 1.58
CA VAL A 8 -55.50 -0.13 2.64
C VAL A 8 -56.29 -1.35 3.10
N VAL A 9 -55.77 -2.55 2.84
CA VAL A 9 -56.30 -3.80 3.38
C VAL A 9 -55.56 -4.09 4.69
N LEU A 10 -56.27 -4.02 5.80
CA LEU A 10 -55.81 -4.43 7.13
C LEU A 10 -56.05 -5.94 7.28
N SER A 11 -55.00 -6.74 7.10
CA SER A 11 -54.96 -8.15 7.47
C SER A 11 -54.64 -8.27 8.96
N ALA A 12 -55.61 -8.73 9.74
CA ALA A 12 -55.44 -9.11 11.13
C ALA A 12 -54.77 -10.49 11.20
N CYS A 13 -53.47 -10.52 11.49
CA CYS A 13 -52.76 -11.75 11.87
C CYS A 13 -52.92 -11.98 13.38
N GLY A 14 -53.58 -13.07 13.74
CA GLY A 14 -53.66 -13.55 15.12
C GLY A 14 -52.29 -13.82 15.71
N ALA A 15 -52.04 -13.24 16.89
CA ALA A 15 -50.84 -13.48 17.66
C ALA A 15 -50.90 -14.87 18.30
N SER A 16 -50.15 -15.82 17.75
CA SER A 16 -49.74 -17.02 18.49
C SER A 16 -48.78 -16.60 19.61
N PRO A 17 -48.90 -17.15 20.83
CA PRO A 17 -47.94 -16.90 21.89
C PRO A 17 -46.53 -17.32 21.44
N PRO A 18 -45.49 -16.56 21.82
CA PRO A 18 -44.12 -16.89 21.44
C PRO A 18 -43.74 -18.28 21.98
N PRO A 19 -43.01 -19.10 21.19
CA PRO A 19 -42.50 -20.38 21.69
C PRO A 19 -41.60 -20.12 22.89
N ALA A 20 -41.69 -21.01 23.89
CA ALA A 20 -40.83 -20.96 25.06
C ALA A 20 -39.36 -20.88 24.64
N GLU A 21 -38.68 -19.87 25.16
CA GLU A 21 -37.27 -19.59 24.91
C GLU A 21 -36.46 -20.87 25.24
N PRO A 22 -35.69 -21.43 24.28
CA PRO A 22 -34.87 -22.59 24.58
C PRO A 22 -33.85 -22.18 25.63
N THR A 23 -33.95 -22.79 26.81
CA THR A 23 -33.00 -22.63 27.91
C THR A 23 -31.60 -22.87 27.35
N ALA A 24 -30.83 -21.80 27.21
CA ALA A 24 -29.47 -21.88 26.68
C ALA A 24 -28.70 -22.90 27.54
N PRO A 25 -28.02 -23.89 26.94
CA PRO A 25 -27.18 -24.80 27.69
C PRO A 25 -26.18 -23.96 28.47
N ALA A 26 -26.05 -24.24 29.77
CA ALA A 26 -25.13 -23.56 30.65
C ALA A 26 -23.75 -23.51 29.98
N ILE A 27 -23.32 -22.31 29.57
CA ILE A 27 -22.00 -22.10 28.99
C ILE A 27 -21.03 -22.57 30.07
N PRO A 28 -20.26 -23.65 29.84
CA PRO A 28 -19.29 -24.11 30.82
C PRO A 28 -18.39 -22.93 31.14
N ALA A 29 -18.27 -22.61 32.43
CA ALA A 29 -17.44 -21.51 32.90
C ALA A 29 -16.10 -21.56 32.17
N VAL A 30 -15.84 -20.52 31.37
CA VAL A 30 -14.59 -20.36 30.63
C VAL A 30 -13.49 -20.44 31.67
N ARG A 31 -12.81 -21.59 31.73
CA ARG A 31 -11.62 -21.77 32.57
C ARG A 31 -10.68 -20.65 32.13
N SER A 32 -10.46 -19.69 33.02
CA SER A 32 -9.54 -18.58 32.83
C SER A 32 -8.26 -19.14 32.25
N ALA A 33 -7.91 -18.70 31.03
CA ALA A 33 -6.68 -19.11 30.37
C ALA A 33 -5.52 -19.00 31.37
N PRO A 34 -4.61 -19.98 31.43
CA PRO A 34 -3.48 -19.91 32.34
C PRO A 34 -2.77 -18.58 32.12
N LYS A 35 -2.53 -17.84 33.20
CA LYS A 35 -1.67 -16.64 33.17
C LYS A 35 -0.29 -17.13 32.74
N VAL A 36 -0.05 -17.15 31.44
CA VAL A 36 1.30 -17.32 30.90
C VAL A 36 2.12 -16.21 31.52
N ASP A 37 3.18 -16.62 32.22
CA ASP A 37 4.08 -15.69 32.88
C ASP A 37 4.60 -14.70 31.83
N GLU A 38 4.34 -13.42 32.05
CA GLU A 38 4.80 -12.34 31.19
C GLU A 38 6.31 -12.41 30.96
N GLN A 39 7.06 -12.95 31.92
CA GLN A 39 8.49 -13.17 31.81
C GLN A 39 8.84 -14.29 30.79
N VAL A 40 8.07 -15.37 30.75
CA VAL A 40 8.22 -16.44 29.74
C VAL A 40 7.88 -15.90 28.35
N ARG A 41 6.79 -15.13 28.22
CA ARG A 41 6.42 -14.48 26.96
C ARG A 41 7.52 -13.54 26.45
N ARG A 42 8.11 -12.74 27.35
CA ARG A 42 9.24 -11.86 27.00
C ARG A 42 10.50 -12.63 26.61
N ALA A 43 10.80 -13.73 27.29
CA ALA A 43 11.95 -14.58 26.96
C ALA A 43 11.80 -15.27 25.59
N GLU A 44 10.59 -15.73 25.26
CA GLU A 44 10.27 -16.33 23.97
C GLU A 44 10.28 -15.30 22.84
N LEU A 45 9.77 -14.09 23.09
CA LEU A 45 9.93 -12.97 22.15
C LEU A 45 11.41 -12.61 21.94
N ALA A 46 12.21 -12.59 22.99
CA ALA A 46 13.65 -12.29 22.92
C ALA A 46 14.48 -13.40 22.23
N SER A 47 14.08 -14.67 22.35
CA SER A 47 14.73 -15.77 21.62
C SER A 47 14.35 -15.75 20.14
N THR A 48 13.07 -15.53 19.84
CA THR A 48 12.59 -15.32 18.47
C THR A 48 13.26 -14.10 17.83
N HIS A 49 13.46 -13.03 18.61
CA HIS A 49 14.20 -11.83 18.19
C HIS A 49 15.63 -12.14 17.77
N ARG A 50 16.40 -12.80 18.64
CA ARG A 50 17.79 -13.16 18.32
C ARG A 50 17.88 -14.06 17.08
N LYS A 51 16.95 -15.00 16.93
CA LYS A 51 16.89 -15.86 15.75
C LYS A 51 16.59 -15.07 14.48
N LEU A 52 15.63 -14.14 14.52
CA LEU A 52 15.32 -13.26 13.39
C LEU A 52 16.50 -12.34 13.05
N GLU A 53 17.16 -11.76 14.05
CA GLU A 53 18.36 -10.92 13.87
C GLU A 53 19.52 -11.70 13.25
N GLU A 54 19.75 -12.94 13.68
CA GLU A 54 20.80 -13.80 13.13
C GLU A 54 20.49 -14.16 11.67
N GLU A 55 19.28 -14.62 11.38
CA GLU A 55 18.84 -14.93 10.01
C GLU A 55 18.87 -13.69 9.10
N GLN A 56 18.56 -12.50 9.63
CA GLN A 56 18.66 -11.26 8.86
C GLN A 56 20.08 -10.78 8.64
N SER A 57 20.93 -10.83 9.66
CA SER A 57 22.31 -10.37 9.54
C SER A 57 23.12 -11.27 8.60
N VAL A 58 22.87 -12.58 8.59
CA VAL A 58 23.46 -13.53 7.62
C VAL A 58 22.98 -13.21 6.20
N ALA A 59 21.68 -13.00 5.99
CA ALA A 59 21.12 -12.67 4.68
C ALA A 59 21.65 -11.32 4.13
N LEU A 60 21.73 -10.30 4.99
CA LEU A 60 22.26 -8.98 4.62
C LEU A 60 23.77 -9.01 4.35
N ALA A 61 24.55 -9.78 5.12
CA ALA A 61 25.99 -9.92 4.91
C ALA A 61 26.32 -10.70 3.62
N ALA A 62 25.50 -11.68 3.25
CA ALA A 62 25.66 -12.42 2.00
C ALA A 62 25.49 -11.54 0.74
N GLY A 63 24.74 -10.43 0.84
CA GLY A 63 24.43 -9.54 -0.28
C GLY A 63 25.54 -8.54 -0.68
N CYS A 64 26.67 -8.47 0.04
CA CYS A 64 27.65 -7.39 -0.15
C CYS A 64 29.06 -7.83 -0.58
N ASP A 65 29.50 -9.06 -0.29
CA ASP A 65 30.94 -9.39 -0.30
C ASP A 65 31.42 -10.40 -1.36
N GLN A 66 30.55 -10.98 -2.19
CA GLN A 66 30.99 -11.90 -3.25
C GLN A 66 30.33 -11.60 -4.60
N PRO A 67 31.07 -11.06 -5.59
CA PRO A 67 30.64 -11.14 -6.98
C PRO A 67 30.79 -12.61 -7.44
N PRO A 68 29.71 -13.32 -7.80
CA PRO A 68 29.82 -14.71 -8.22
C PRO A 68 30.55 -14.82 -9.58
N PRO A 69 31.40 -15.85 -9.76
CA PRO A 69 32.04 -16.12 -11.04
C PRO A 69 30.99 -16.72 -11.99
N HIS A 70 30.57 -15.95 -13.00
CA HIS A 70 29.87 -16.42 -14.21
C HIS A 70 28.34 -16.64 -14.20
N ALA A 71 27.56 -16.00 -13.33
CA ALA A 71 26.10 -15.87 -13.56
C ALA A 71 25.71 -14.40 -13.81
N PRO A 72 25.15 -14.02 -14.98
CA PRO A 72 24.56 -12.69 -15.19
C PRO A 72 23.19 -12.57 -14.49
N ARG A 73 23.10 -13.05 -13.24
CA ARG A 73 21.88 -13.05 -12.42
C ARG A 73 22.21 -12.65 -10.98
N CYS A 74 22.90 -11.53 -10.84
CA CYS A 74 22.96 -10.71 -9.62
C CYS A 74 22.83 -9.21 -9.96
N ALA A 75 22.03 -8.92 -10.99
CA ALA A 75 21.42 -7.61 -11.10
C ALA A 75 19.94 -7.89 -10.86
N PRO A 76 19.31 -7.31 -9.81
CA PRO A 76 17.88 -7.45 -9.68
C PRO A 76 17.30 -6.96 -11.00
N SER A 77 16.25 -7.62 -11.51
CA SER A 77 15.46 -7.05 -12.60
C SER A 77 15.30 -5.57 -12.30
N CYS A 78 15.66 -4.70 -13.25
CA CYS A 78 15.87 -3.28 -13.07
C CYS A 78 14.57 -2.55 -12.62
N TYR A 79 14.09 -2.81 -11.41
CA TYR A 79 12.97 -2.13 -10.80
C TYR A 79 13.53 -0.79 -10.33
N SER A 80 13.37 0.21 -11.18
CA SER A 80 13.79 1.57 -10.88
C SER A 80 12.96 2.08 -9.71
N ILE A 81 13.62 2.45 -8.62
CA ILE A 81 12.98 3.07 -7.47
C ILE A 81 12.21 4.33 -7.90
N GLU A 82 11.08 4.59 -7.24
CA GLU A 82 10.34 5.84 -7.44
C GLU A 82 11.28 7.05 -7.26
N PRO A 83 11.38 7.96 -8.24
CA PRO A 83 12.20 9.15 -8.08
C PRO A 83 11.63 10.01 -6.93
N PRO A 84 12.49 10.67 -6.14
CA PRO A 84 12.04 11.64 -5.15
C PRO A 84 11.13 12.70 -5.75
N ASP A 85 10.11 13.09 -4.99
CA ASP A 85 9.18 14.13 -5.40
C ASP A 85 9.92 15.39 -5.85
N PRO A 86 9.71 15.89 -7.08
CA PRO A 86 10.44 17.05 -7.59
C PRO A 86 10.09 18.35 -6.87
N ARG A 87 8.97 18.37 -6.11
CA ARG A 87 8.56 19.49 -5.27
C ARG A 87 9.25 19.46 -3.91
N ALA A 88 9.85 18.33 -3.52
CA ALA A 88 10.70 18.24 -2.34
C ALA A 88 11.96 19.09 -2.55
N PRO A 89 12.43 19.81 -1.52
CA PRO A 89 13.64 20.59 -1.64
C PRO A 89 14.84 19.66 -1.82
N ALA A 90 15.54 19.75 -2.97
CA ALA A 90 16.69 18.91 -3.33
C ALA A 90 17.87 18.93 -2.33
N LYS A 91 17.91 19.92 -1.43
CA LYS A 91 18.88 20.03 -0.32
C LYS A 91 18.15 20.51 0.92
N LYS A 92 18.63 20.14 2.12
CA LYS A 92 18.11 20.63 3.42
C LYS A 92 17.89 22.15 3.31
N PRO A 93 16.64 22.62 3.21
CA PRO A 93 16.38 24.02 2.95
C PRO A 93 16.87 24.82 4.15
N LYS A 94 17.55 25.94 3.89
CA LYS A 94 17.84 26.93 4.94
C LYS A 94 16.52 27.22 5.69
N PRO A 95 16.54 27.39 7.02
CA PRO A 95 15.32 27.57 7.82
C PRO A 95 14.38 28.64 7.25
N SER A 96 14.93 29.74 6.71
CA SER A 96 14.20 30.84 6.07
C SER A 96 13.54 30.51 4.73
N ARG A 97 13.87 29.37 4.10
CA ARG A 97 13.31 28.88 2.83
C ARG A 97 12.39 27.67 3.02
N ARG A 98 12.14 27.26 4.27
CA ARG A 98 11.11 26.26 4.54
C ARG A 98 9.77 26.87 4.14
N ARG A 99 9.09 26.24 3.21
CA ARG A 99 7.73 26.60 2.81
C ARG A 99 6.79 26.20 3.94
N VAL A 100 6.73 27.03 4.97
CA VAL A 100 5.85 26.87 6.13
C VAL A 100 4.63 27.74 5.90
N GLY A 101 3.44 27.20 6.17
CA GLY A 101 2.17 27.87 5.94
C GLY A 101 1.32 27.19 4.85
N PRO A 102 0.17 27.77 4.48
CA PRO A 102 -0.75 27.14 3.55
C PRO A 102 -0.12 26.85 2.18
N LEU A 103 -0.22 25.62 1.69
CA LEU A 103 0.33 25.18 0.40
C LEU A 103 -0.75 24.61 -0.52
N GLU A 104 -0.57 24.80 -1.83
CA GLU A 104 -1.23 24.03 -2.88
C GLU A 104 -0.19 23.09 -3.48
N VAL A 105 -0.48 21.80 -3.46
CA VAL A 105 0.39 20.72 -3.90
C VAL A 105 -0.36 19.92 -4.97
N GLN A 106 0.16 19.89 -6.20
CA GLN A 106 -0.54 19.27 -7.34
C GLN A 106 -0.12 17.83 -7.56
N HIS A 107 -1.02 16.87 -7.42
CA HIS A 107 -0.75 15.45 -7.64
C HIS A 107 -1.37 14.94 -8.93
N VAL A 108 -0.78 13.90 -9.52
CA VAL A 108 -1.44 13.06 -10.51
C VAL A 108 -2.06 11.88 -9.79
N VAL A 109 -3.37 11.74 -9.95
CA VAL A 109 -4.12 10.60 -9.41
C VAL A 109 -4.65 9.79 -10.56
N CYS A 110 -4.42 8.48 -10.52
CA CYS A 110 -4.92 7.55 -11.52
C CYS A 110 -5.95 6.59 -10.92
N GLU A 111 -7.01 6.33 -11.66
CA GLU A 111 -7.93 5.23 -11.45
C GLU A 111 -7.26 3.95 -11.92
N GLN A 112 -7.18 2.95 -11.04
CA GLN A 112 -6.76 1.63 -11.48
C GLN A 112 -7.85 0.96 -12.32
N PRO A 113 -7.47 0.14 -13.31
CA PRO A 113 -8.43 -0.73 -13.96
C PRO A 113 -9.04 -1.64 -12.89
N GLY A 114 -10.32 -1.45 -12.62
CA GLY A 114 -11.09 -2.34 -11.76
C GLY A 114 -11.66 -3.51 -12.56
N ASP A 115 -12.50 -4.30 -11.90
CA ASP A 115 -13.34 -5.26 -12.61
C ASP A 115 -14.45 -4.51 -13.38
N ASP A 116 -15.13 -5.20 -14.30
CA ASP A 116 -16.19 -4.60 -15.14
C ASP A 116 -17.34 -3.97 -14.32
N THR A 117 -17.40 -4.28 -13.02
CA THR A 117 -18.46 -3.85 -12.11
C THR A 117 -18.07 -2.66 -11.24
N HIS A 118 -16.79 -2.45 -10.94
CA HIS A 118 -16.32 -1.48 -9.95
C HIS A 118 -15.07 -0.75 -10.40
N ALA A 119 -15.05 0.58 -10.24
CA ALA A 119 -13.84 1.38 -10.39
C ALA A 119 -12.77 0.89 -9.40
N GLY A 120 -11.54 0.70 -9.90
CA GLY A 120 -10.40 0.36 -9.05
C GLY A 120 -10.03 1.50 -8.10
N PRO A 121 -9.20 1.23 -7.07
CA PRO A 121 -8.76 2.27 -6.16
C PRO A 121 -7.95 3.35 -6.89
N PHE A 122 -7.89 4.54 -6.28
CA PHE A 122 -7.08 5.64 -6.80
C PHE A 122 -5.65 5.57 -6.29
N ILE A 123 -4.69 5.70 -7.21
CA ILE A 123 -3.26 5.71 -6.91
C ILE A 123 -2.65 7.07 -7.17
N HIS A 124 -1.65 7.44 -6.36
CA HIS A 124 -0.79 8.60 -6.61
C HIS A 124 0.27 8.20 -7.61
N ALA A 125 0.28 8.84 -8.77
CA ALA A 125 1.16 8.52 -9.89
C ALA A 125 1.95 9.76 -10.32
N ASP A 126 2.50 10.47 -9.33
CA ASP A 126 3.18 11.76 -9.52
C ASP A 126 4.37 11.62 -10.49
N GLU A 127 5.01 10.45 -10.56
CA GLU A 127 6.06 10.14 -11.53
C GLU A 127 5.64 10.27 -13.01
N LEU A 128 4.34 10.17 -13.32
CA LEU A 128 3.84 10.26 -14.69
C LEU A 128 3.85 11.69 -15.25
N ASP A 129 3.90 12.70 -14.39
CA ASP A 129 3.92 14.11 -14.80
C ASP A 129 4.80 14.99 -13.88
N GLY A 130 5.74 14.37 -13.16
CA GLY A 130 6.46 15.00 -12.04
C GLY A 130 7.12 16.34 -12.40
N ALA A 131 7.65 16.46 -13.63
CA ALA A 131 8.27 17.70 -14.11
C ALA A 131 7.31 18.90 -14.20
N ARG A 132 5.98 18.65 -14.23
CA ARG A 132 4.94 19.70 -14.33
C ARG A 132 4.21 19.95 -13.02
N LEU A 133 4.38 19.08 -12.03
CA LEU A 133 3.70 19.21 -10.75
C LEU A 133 4.31 20.34 -9.94
N THR A 134 3.44 21.18 -9.37
CA THR A 134 3.85 22.34 -8.59
C THR A 134 3.48 22.18 -7.12
N ALA A 135 4.33 22.68 -6.24
CA ALA A 135 3.95 23.08 -4.89
C ALA A 135 4.12 24.59 -4.81
N LYS A 136 3.14 25.32 -4.28
CA LYS A 136 3.21 26.79 -4.15
C LYS A 136 2.48 27.29 -2.90
N PRO A 137 2.93 28.40 -2.29
CA PRO A 137 2.20 29.02 -1.19
C PRO A 137 0.84 29.53 -1.65
N VAL A 138 -0.17 29.33 -0.81
CA VAL A 138 -1.53 29.82 -1.04
C VAL A 138 -1.74 31.08 -0.22
N ARG A 139 -2.21 32.14 -0.88
CA ARG A 139 -2.60 33.39 -0.22
C ARG A 139 -4.11 33.44 -0.11
N GLY A 140 -4.63 33.74 1.07
CA GLY A 140 -6.06 33.87 1.31
C GLY A 140 -6.75 32.55 1.62
N ARG A 141 -8.06 32.49 1.34
CA ARG A 141 -8.90 31.33 1.65
C ARG A 141 -8.71 30.23 0.62
N PHE A 142 -8.77 28.98 1.08
CA PHE A 142 -8.79 27.81 0.20
C PHE A 142 -10.04 27.82 -0.69
N PRO A 143 -9.95 27.21 -1.89
CA PRO A 143 -11.11 27.07 -2.74
C PRO A 143 -12.18 26.24 -2.03
N LYS A 144 -13.44 26.45 -2.44
CA LYS A 144 -14.52 25.58 -2.00
C LYS A 144 -14.28 24.16 -2.56
N PRO A 145 -14.63 23.10 -1.80
CA PRO A 145 -14.68 21.74 -2.31
C PRO A 145 -15.61 21.64 -3.52
N HIS A 146 -15.40 20.59 -4.32
CA HIS A 146 -16.33 20.25 -5.40
C HIS A 146 -17.72 19.92 -4.86
N THR A 147 -18.75 20.16 -5.67
CA THR A 147 -20.13 19.84 -5.32
C THR A 147 -20.32 18.34 -5.18
N THR A 148 -20.99 17.90 -4.11
CA THR A 148 -21.33 16.49 -3.91
C THR A 148 -22.21 15.97 -5.06
N GLY A 149 -21.94 14.75 -5.52
CA GLY A 149 -22.68 14.13 -6.63
C GLY A 149 -22.08 14.37 -8.02
N THR A 150 -21.09 15.26 -8.17
CA THR A 150 -20.28 15.30 -9.40
C THR A 150 -19.16 14.27 -9.31
N TRP A 151 -18.63 13.84 -10.46
CA TRP A 151 -17.52 12.88 -10.48
C TRP A 151 -16.26 13.45 -9.80
N GLU A 152 -16.02 14.76 -9.91
CA GLU A 152 -14.93 15.45 -9.22
C GLU A 152 -15.13 15.46 -7.70
N GLY A 153 -16.38 15.66 -7.25
CA GLY A 153 -16.77 15.58 -5.84
C GLY A 153 -16.54 14.19 -5.27
N THR A 154 -16.95 13.14 -5.99
CA THR A 154 -16.73 11.75 -5.60
C THR A 154 -15.25 11.41 -5.51
N LEU A 155 -14.45 11.79 -6.51
CA LEU A 155 -12.99 11.58 -6.50
C LEU A 155 -12.33 12.32 -5.32
N ALA A 156 -12.66 13.60 -5.13
CA ALA A 156 -12.09 14.40 -4.06
C ALA A 156 -12.45 13.83 -2.67
N ALA A 157 -13.66 13.32 -2.49
CA ALA A 157 -14.09 12.65 -1.27
C ALA A 157 -13.34 11.33 -1.03
N ALA A 158 -13.17 10.51 -2.06
CA ALA A 158 -12.42 9.25 -1.98
C ALA A 158 -10.93 9.48 -1.62
N LEU A 159 -10.32 10.53 -2.16
CA LEU A 159 -8.96 10.92 -1.80
C LEU A 159 -8.91 11.46 -0.37
N ALA A 160 -9.83 12.35 0.02
CA ALA A 160 -9.86 12.92 1.37
C ALA A 160 -10.13 11.88 2.48
N SER A 161 -10.66 10.70 2.15
CA SER A 161 -10.78 9.59 3.10
C SER A 161 -9.49 8.79 3.31
N GLN A 162 -8.46 8.98 2.49
CA GLN A 162 -7.19 8.29 2.68
C GLN A 162 -6.44 8.83 3.91
N PRO A 163 -5.68 7.98 4.64
CA PRO A 163 -4.95 8.40 5.85
C PRO A 163 -3.96 9.57 5.64
N ALA A 164 -3.53 9.77 4.39
CA ALA A 164 -2.65 10.86 3.97
C ALA A 164 -3.22 12.27 4.17
N PHE A 165 -4.55 12.42 4.22
CA PHE A 165 -5.20 13.73 4.12
C PHE A 165 -5.85 14.13 5.43
N PRO A 166 -5.31 15.15 6.14
CA PRO A 166 -5.99 15.75 7.27
C PRO A 166 -7.39 16.24 6.88
N LYS A 167 -8.38 16.01 7.76
CA LYS A 167 -9.78 16.44 7.55
C LYS A 167 -9.97 17.93 7.26
N SER A 168 -8.99 18.76 7.59
CA SER A 168 -9.02 20.21 7.41
C SER A 168 -8.48 20.69 6.05
N ASP A 169 -7.88 19.79 5.27
CA ASP A 169 -7.36 20.06 3.95
C ASP A 169 -8.46 19.98 2.88
N VAL A 170 -8.19 20.57 1.71
CA VAL A 170 -9.14 20.56 0.59
C VAL A 170 -8.50 19.90 -0.61
N ILE A 171 -9.20 18.94 -1.21
CA ILE A 171 -8.83 18.33 -2.49
C ILE A 171 -9.71 18.92 -3.59
N ARG A 172 -9.08 19.35 -4.69
CA ARG A 172 -9.79 19.86 -5.86
C ARG A 172 -9.20 19.29 -7.13
N VAL A 173 -10.02 18.59 -7.91
CA VAL A 173 -9.69 18.21 -9.29
C VAL A 173 -9.47 19.46 -10.15
N THR A 174 -8.34 19.52 -10.88
CA THR A 174 -7.92 20.68 -11.68
C THR A 174 -7.76 20.40 -13.16
N SER A 175 -7.88 19.14 -13.59
CA SER A 175 -7.87 18.77 -15.02
C SER A 175 -8.95 17.76 -15.35
N SER A 176 -9.11 17.47 -16.65
CA SER A 176 -9.97 16.38 -17.13
C SER A 176 -9.20 15.06 -17.11
N TRP A 177 -9.94 13.94 -17.12
CA TRP A 177 -9.35 12.60 -17.29
C TRP A 177 -8.50 12.49 -18.56
N ARG A 178 -7.36 11.81 -18.44
CA ARG A 178 -6.43 11.51 -19.54
C ARG A 178 -5.91 10.10 -19.41
N ALA A 179 -5.82 9.39 -20.53
CA ALA A 179 -5.13 8.10 -20.56
C ALA A 179 -3.61 8.31 -20.42
N ARG A 180 -2.96 7.52 -19.57
CA ARG A 180 -1.51 7.45 -19.38
C ARG A 180 -1.06 5.99 -19.38
N VAL A 181 0.23 5.75 -19.60
CA VAL A 181 0.83 4.42 -19.52
C VAL A 181 1.79 4.40 -18.35
N HIS A 182 1.62 3.45 -17.44
CA HIS A 182 2.53 3.30 -16.30
C HIS A 182 3.93 2.88 -16.80
N PRO A 183 5.02 3.56 -16.40
CA PRO A 183 6.34 3.35 -16.98
C PRO A 183 6.88 1.94 -16.69
N VAL A 184 6.58 1.43 -15.49
CA VAL A 184 7.01 0.10 -15.03
C VAL A 184 6.15 -1.02 -15.63
N THR A 185 4.86 -1.09 -15.28
CA THR A 185 3.97 -2.21 -15.67
C THR A 185 3.40 -2.11 -17.07
N LYS A 186 3.59 -0.98 -17.77
CA LYS A 186 2.97 -0.67 -19.07
C LYS A 186 1.43 -0.69 -19.06
N ALA A 187 0.80 -0.73 -17.88
CA ALA A 187 -0.65 -0.66 -17.73
C ALA A 187 -1.18 0.69 -18.23
N ARG A 188 -2.32 0.66 -18.93
CA ARG A 188 -3.05 1.87 -19.32
C ARG A 188 -3.90 2.34 -18.14
N LEU A 189 -3.64 3.55 -17.68
CA LEU A 189 -4.29 4.17 -16.52
C LEU A 189 -5.10 5.39 -16.97
N ARG A 190 -6.19 5.66 -16.26
CA ARG A 190 -6.98 6.88 -16.46
C ARG A 190 -6.65 7.86 -15.33
N CYS A 191 -6.01 8.97 -15.66
CA CYS A 191 -5.41 9.87 -14.68
C CYS A 191 -5.94 11.29 -14.78
N VAL A 192 -5.87 12.00 -13.67
CA VAL A 192 -6.28 13.39 -13.55
C VAL A 192 -5.35 14.13 -12.57
N THR A 193 -5.25 15.44 -12.73
CA THR A 193 -4.50 16.30 -11.81
C THR A 193 -5.44 16.79 -10.72
N VAL A 194 -4.98 16.70 -9.49
CA VAL A 194 -5.67 17.24 -8.31
C VAL A 194 -4.76 18.20 -7.58
N SER A 195 -5.33 19.28 -7.04
CA SER A 195 -4.66 20.19 -6.13
C SER A 195 -5.08 19.85 -4.71
N HIS A 196 -4.10 19.55 -3.87
CA HIS A 196 -4.22 19.38 -2.42
C HIS A 196 -3.84 20.69 -1.73
N PHE A 197 -4.80 21.31 -1.06
CA PHE A 197 -4.62 22.53 -0.29
C PHE A 197 -4.39 22.17 1.18
N MET A 198 -3.14 22.26 1.62
CA MET A 198 -2.65 21.92 2.96
C MET A 198 -2.65 23.14 3.87
N ARG A 199 -3.40 23.14 4.97
CA ARG A 199 -3.58 24.37 5.79
C ARG A 199 -2.32 24.94 6.40
N SER A 200 -1.37 24.10 6.80
CA SER A 200 -0.02 24.49 7.26
C SER A 200 0.77 23.22 7.58
N PRO A 201 1.57 22.69 6.65
CA PRO A 201 2.37 21.53 6.96
C PRO A 201 3.43 21.93 8.00
N LYS A 202 3.56 21.11 9.05
CA LYS A 202 4.54 21.35 10.13
C LYS A 202 5.98 21.14 9.64
N ARG A 203 6.15 20.41 8.53
CA ARG A 203 7.43 20.07 7.92
C ARG A 203 7.38 20.43 6.43
N PRO A 204 8.54 20.67 5.79
CA PRO A 204 8.61 20.77 4.34
C PRO A 204 8.07 19.49 3.68
N ILE A 205 7.60 19.63 2.43
CA ILE A 205 7.25 18.49 1.59
C ILE A 205 8.46 17.55 1.48
N ASP A 206 8.27 16.27 1.78
CA ASP A 206 9.29 15.23 1.71
C ASP A 206 9.35 14.56 0.33
N ALA A 207 10.24 13.57 0.18
CA ALA A 207 10.40 12.80 -1.05
C ALA A 207 9.11 12.06 -1.48
N CYS A 208 8.13 11.93 -0.58
CA CYS A 208 6.83 11.31 -0.82
C CYS A 208 5.74 12.33 -1.16
N GLY A 209 6.09 13.60 -1.37
CA GLY A 209 5.11 14.65 -1.65
C GLY A 209 4.21 14.97 -0.45
N SER A 210 4.58 14.56 0.77
CA SER A 210 3.79 14.70 1.99
C SER A 210 4.46 15.61 3.02
N ASP A 211 3.78 15.94 4.12
CA ASP A 211 4.37 16.66 5.27
C ASP A 211 5.15 15.76 6.24
N GLY A 212 5.59 14.58 5.80
CA GLY A 212 6.22 13.55 6.64
C GLY A 212 5.23 12.55 7.26
N SER A 213 3.94 12.69 6.97
CA SER A 213 2.90 11.76 7.40
C SER A 213 2.94 10.43 6.65
N LEU A 214 3.50 10.41 5.43
CA LEU A 214 3.61 9.22 4.59
C LEU A 214 5.03 8.66 4.55
N ALA A 215 5.10 7.34 4.43
CA ALA A 215 6.27 6.63 3.93
C ALA A 215 6.07 6.26 2.46
N CYS A 216 7.14 6.25 1.69
CA CYS A 216 7.13 5.82 0.29
C CYS A 216 8.51 5.29 -0.10
N GLU A 217 8.56 4.66 -1.25
CA GLU A 217 9.79 4.09 -1.78
C GLU A 217 10.91 5.13 -1.95
N ALA A 218 10.57 6.33 -2.46
CA ALA A 218 11.53 7.40 -2.65
C ALA A 218 12.13 7.95 -1.35
N SER A 219 11.51 7.67 -0.20
CA SER A 219 12.05 7.99 1.13
C SER A 219 12.96 6.90 1.71
N GLY A 220 13.16 5.79 0.99
CA GLY A 220 13.91 4.63 1.45
C GLY A 220 13.10 3.69 2.36
N ASP A 221 11.77 3.80 2.38
CA ASP A 221 10.93 2.92 3.20
C ASP A 221 10.86 1.51 2.59
N SER A 222 11.33 0.52 3.36
CA SER A 222 11.41 -0.85 2.86
C SER A 222 10.06 -1.55 2.73
N ALA A 223 9.05 -1.17 3.51
CA ALA A 223 7.70 -1.75 3.36
C ALA A 223 7.07 -1.30 2.04
N ALA A 224 7.14 0.00 1.75
CA ALA A 224 6.68 0.57 0.49
C ALA A 224 7.46 0.00 -0.71
N HIS A 225 8.77 -0.20 -0.58
CA HIS A 225 9.57 -0.84 -1.61
C HIS A 225 9.19 -2.32 -1.81
N GLY A 226 9.11 -3.10 -0.72
CA GLY A 226 8.78 -4.53 -0.77
C GLY A 226 7.46 -4.80 -1.48
N ILE A 227 6.38 -4.10 -1.13
CA ILE A 227 5.08 -4.29 -1.79
C ILE A 227 5.14 -3.92 -3.28
N ASN A 228 5.87 -2.87 -3.64
CA ASN A 228 6.03 -2.49 -5.04
C ASN A 228 6.83 -3.54 -5.83
N VAL A 229 7.85 -4.17 -5.23
CA VAL A 229 8.58 -5.30 -5.82
C VAL A 229 7.67 -6.49 -6.08
N VAL A 230 6.80 -6.85 -5.12
CA VAL A 230 5.83 -7.94 -5.31
C VAL A 230 4.93 -7.67 -6.53
N HIS A 231 4.38 -6.47 -6.64
CA HIS A 231 3.56 -6.08 -7.81
C HIS A 231 4.33 -6.16 -9.12
N TYR A 232 5.54 -5.61 -9.14
CA TYR A 232 6.40 -5.64 -10.32
C TYR A 232 6.64 -7.09 -10.79
N ARG A 233 7.06 -7.96 -9.88
CA ARG A 233 7.36 -9.36 -10.18
C ARG A 233 6.14 -10.16 -10.60
N LEU A 234 4.97 -9.87 -10.02
CA LEU A 234 3.71 -10.45 -10.46
C LEU A 234 3.33 -10.03 -11.89
N ALA A 235 3.50 -8.75 -12.24
CA ALA A 235 3.25 -8.26 -13.59
C ALA A 235 4.22 -8.88 -14.61
N GLU A 236 5.50 -9.01 -14.24
CA GLU A 236 6.52 -9.69 -15.03
C GLU A 236 6.17 -11.17 -15.23
N ALA A 237 5.83 -11.89 -14.15
CA ALA A 237 5.44 -13.30 -14.21
C ALA A 237 4.24 -13.53 -15.14
N ARG A 238 3.19 -12.68 -15.07
CA ARG A 238 2.05 -12.75 -15.99
C ARG A 238 2.44 -12.53 -17.45
N THR A 239 3.36 -11.59 -17.70
CA THR A 239 3.86 -11.33 -19.06
C THR A 239 4.65 -12.52 -19.59
N LEU A 240 5.49 -13.14 -18.75
CA LEU A 240 6.27 -14.34 -19.10
C LEU A 240 5.38 -15.56 -19.30
N GLN A 241 4.34 -15.72 -18.48
CA GLN A 241 3.31 -16.75 -18.63
C GLN A 241 2.62 -16.63 -19.99
N ALA A 242 2.16 -15.42 -20.35
CA ALA A 242 1.52 -15.17 -21.65
C ALA A 242 2.48 -15.43 -22.84
N ALA A 243 3.78 -15.26 -22.63
CA ALA A 243 4.82 -15.54 -23.62
C ALA A 243 5.26 -17.02 -23.67
N GLY A 244 4.68 -17.92 -22.86
CA GLY A 244 5.07 -19.33 -22.79
C GLY A 244 6.46 -19.59 -22.19
N LYS A 245 7.01 -18.62 -21.46
CA LYS A 245 8.34 -18.71 -20.82
C LYS A 245 8.21 -19.25 -19.39
N SER A 246 7.93 -20.55 -19.28
CA SER A 246 7.60 -21.20 -18.01
C SER A 246 8.66 -21.05 -16.93
N ALA A 247 9.95 -21.26 -17.25
CA ALA A 247 11.02 -21.20 -16.27
C ALA A 247 11.22 -19.79 -15.69
N GLU A 248 11.22 -18.77 -16.55
CA GLU A 248 11.32 -17.37 -16.13
C GLU A 248 10.07 -16.92 -15.38
N CYS A 249 8.88 -17.37 -15.80
CA CYS A 249 7.65 -17.10 -15.05
C CYS A 249 7.69 -17.71 -13.64
N GLN A 250 8.12 -18.98 -13.51
CA GLN A 250 8.28 -19.65 -12.21
C GLN A 250 9.23 -18.87 -11.30
N GLN A 251 10.34 -18.38 -11.84
CA GLN A 251 11.31 -17.58 -11.09
C GLN A 251 10.71 -16.24 -10.63
N ALA A 252 10.11 -15.46 -11.54
CA ALA A 252 9.53 -14.16 -11.18
C ALA A 252 8.39 -14.29 -10.15
N SER A 253 7.54 -15.31 -10.28
CA SER A 253 6.48 -15.58 -9.30
C SER A 253 7.02 -16.08 -7.96
N LEU A 254 8.09 -16.89 -7.95
CA LEU A 254 8.75 -17.32 -6.72
C LEU A 254 9.36 -16.14 -5.96
N GLU A 255 9.98 -15.20 -6.66
CA GLU A 255 10.54 -13.99 -6.05
C GLU A 255 9.45 -13.09 -5.46
N ALA A 256 8.32 -12.90 -6.18
CA ALA A 256 7.16 -12.18 -5.66
C ALA A 256 6.63 -12.82 -4.37
N LEU A 257 6.52 -14.15 -4.35
CA LEU A 257 6.06 -14.92 -3.19
C LEU A 257 7.04 -14.81 -2.02
N ALA A 258 8.35 -14.88 -2.27
CA ALA A 258 9.37 -14.75 -1.25
C ALA A 258 9.28 -13.38 -0.57
N VAL A 259 9.26 -12.30 -1.32
CA VAL A 259 9.14 -10.94 -0.76
C VAL A 259 7.82 -10.81 0.03
N ALA A 260 6.69 -11.29 -0.50
CA ALA A 260 5.41 -11.25 0.20
C ALA A 260 5.43 -11.99 1.55
N ARG A 261 6.14 -13.13 1.64
CA ARG A 261 6.31 -13.90 2.89
C ARG A 261 7.29 -13.24 3.86
N GLY A 262 8.32 -12.58 3.35
CA GLY A 262 9.30 -11.87 4.17
C GLY A 262 8.79 -10.58 4.80
N MET A 263 7.85 -9.88 4.14
CA MET A 263 7.30 -8.62 4.63
C MET A 263 6.74 -8.67 6.07
N PRO A 264 5.88 -9.64 6.46
CA PRO A 264 5.44 -9.80 7.85
C PRO A 264 6.59 -10.00 8.85
N ARG A 265 7.64 -10.75 8.47
CA ARG A 265 8.82 -10.98 9.32
C ARG A 265 9.61 -9.69 9.50
N TRP A 266 9.76 -8.92 8.42
CA TRP A 266 10.37 -7.60 8.47
C TRP A 266 9.57 -6.63 9.36
N ARG A 267 8.22 -6.62 9.27
CA ARG A 267 7.37 -5.81 10.17
C ARG A 267 7.69 -6.09 11.63
N GLN A 268 7.74 -7.37 12.00
CA GLN A 268 8.07 -7.80 13.36
C GLN A 268 9.46 -7.32 13.77
N TYR A 269 10.47 -7.54 12.93
CA TYR A 269 11.82 -7.08 13.18
C TYR A 269 11.91 -5.56 13.38
N ALA A 270 11.27 -4.79 12.49
CA ALA A 270 11.32 -3.34 12.51
C ALA A 270 10.60 -2.79 13.75
N GLN A 271 9.42 -3.32 14.11
CA GLN A 271 8.70 -2.99 15.34
C GLN A 271 9.53 -3.23 16.62
N LEU A 272 10.37 -4.28 16.61
CA LEU A 272 11.27 -4.60 17.74
C LEU A 272 12.47 -3.66 17.79
N ASN A 273 12.98 -3.23 16.63
CA ASN A 273 14.04 -2.24 16.50
C ASN A 273 13.44 -0.82 16.48
N ALA A 274 12.91 -0.36 17.62
CA ALA A 274 12.12 0.88 17.75
C ALA A 274 12.78 2.17 17.18
N ALA A 275 14.10 2.20 17.01
CA ALA A 275 14.77 3.32 16.32
C ALA A 275 14.48 3.37 14.81
N SER A 276 14.12 2.23 14.20
CA SER A 276 13.81 2.05 12.78
C SER A 276 12.31 2.14 12.48
N TRP A 277 11.45 1.82 13.45
CA TRP A 277 9.99 1.89 13.27
C TRP A 277 9.43 3.25 13.63
N ILE A 278 9.08 4.02 12.62
CA ILE A 278 8.37 5.28 12.80
C ILE A 278 6.90 5.01 12.51
N PRO A 279 5.98 5.11 13.49
CA PRO A 279 4.56 5.08 13.21
C PRO A 279 4.21 6.14 12.16
N ARG A 280 3.69 5.70 11.01
CA ARG A 280 3.26 6.59 9.92
C ARG A 280 1.74 6.60 9.83
N ALA A 281 1.19 7.67 9.26
CA ALA A 281 -0.23 7.72 8.95
C ALA A 281 -0.57 6.76 7.79
N GLY A 282 0.37 6.55 6.87
CA GLY A 282 0.21 5.57 5.80
C GLY A 282 1.46 5.41 4.94
N TYR A 283 1.36 4.47 4.01
CA TYR A 283 2.36 4.09 3.03
C TYR A 283 1.83 4.40 1.64
N ARG A 284 2.48 5.32 0.93
CA ARG A 284 2.22 5.60 -0.48
C ARG A 284 2.95 4.56 -1.32
N THR A 285 2.17 3.72 -1.99
CA THR A 285 2.64 2.69 -2.91
C THR A 285 2.38 3.12 -4.35
N ARG A 286 3.13 2.55 -5.31
CA ARG A 286 2.93 2.83 -6.74
C ARG A 286 1.67 2.16 -7.29
N PHE A 287 1.21 1.10 -6.63
CA PHE A 287 0.20 0.19 -7.18
C PHE A 287 -1.05 0.01 -6.31
N ASP A 288 -1.12 0.51 -5.08
CA ASP A 288 -2.30 0.38 -4.24
C ASP A 288 -2.75 1.73 -3.64
N GLY A 289 -2.07 2.82 -4.00
CA GLY A 289 -2.34 4.14 -3.48
C GLY A 289 -1.79 4.29 -2.08
N VAL A 290 -2.55 4.93 -1.19
CA VAL A 290 -2.14 5.11 0.21
C VAL A 290 -2.83 4.06 1.07
N LEU A 291 -2.04 3.18 1.67
CA LEU A 291 -2.49 2.16 2.61
C LEU A 291 -2.06 2.53 4.02
N ASP A 292 -2.87 2.20 5.03
CA ASP A 292 -2.33 2.10 6.39
C ASP A 292 -1.45 0.84 6.53
N GLU A 293 -0.80 0.71 7.68
CA GLU A 293 0.13 -0.39 7.94
C GLU A 293 -0.54 -1.77 7.80
N ASP A 294 -1.70 -1.96 8.43
CA ASP A 294 -2.39 -3.25 8.42
C ASP A 294 -2.88 -3.60 7.01
N ALA A 295 -3.47 -2.63 6.30
CA ALA A 295 -3.88 -2.78 4.92
C ALA A 295 -2.70 -3.13 4.00
N LEU A 296 -1.51 -2.54 4.22
CA LEU A 296 -0.30 -2.85 3.45
C LEU A 296 0.12 -4.33 3.62
N PHE A 297 0.16 -4.85 4.84
CA PHE A 297 0.57 -6.24 5.06
C PHE A 297 -0.52 -7.25 4.67
N VAL A 298 -1.80 -6.93 4.86
CA VAL A 298 -2.91 -7.74 4.33
C VAL A 298 -2.83 -7.81 2.81
N ARG A 299 -2.55 -6.68 2.16
CA ARG A 299 -2.38 -6.62 0.71
C ARG A 299 -1.18 -7.44 0.24
N ALA A 300 -0.03 -7.30 0.89
CA ALA A 300 1.16 -8.10 0.59
C ALA A 300 0.89 -9.61 0.67
N ALA A 301 0.20 -10.07 1.73
CA ALA A 301 -0.19 -11.46 1.89
C ALA A 301 -1.11 -11.94 0.74
N ALA A 302 -2.10 -11.13 0.36
CA ALA A 302 -2.99 -11.44 -0.76
C ALA A 302 -2.24 -11.53 -2.10
N LEU A 303 -1.23 -10.68 -2.32
CA LEU A 303 -0.35 -10.76 -3.48
C LEU A 303 0.53 -12.01 -3.45
N GLY A 304 0.98 -12.44 -2.27
CA GLY A 304 1.68 -13.72 -2.09
C GLY A 304 0.85 -14.92 -2.54
N VAL A 305 -0.43 -14.96 -2.18
CA VAL A 305 -1.36 -16.01 -2.67
C VAL A 305 -1.48 -15.99 -4.20
N GLN A 306 -1.58 -14.80 -4.81
CA GLN A 306 -1.59 -14.68 -6.28
C GLN A 306 -0.29 -15.14 -6.91
N ALA A 307 0.85 -14.85 -6.28
CA ALA A 307 2.17 -15.26 -6.76
C ALA A 307 2.31 -16.79 -6.78
N GLU A 308 1.86 -17.45 -5.73
CA GLU A 308 1.83 -18.92 -5.66
C GLU A 308 0.93 -19.53 -6.76
N GLN A 309 -0.25 -18.94 -7.00
CA GLN A 309 -1.15 -19.38 -8.07
C GLN A 309 -0.49 -19.26 -9.45
N ILE A 310 0.20 -18.15 -9.73
CA ILE A 310 0.92 -17.96 -11.00
C ILE A 310 2.10 -18.92 -11.10
N HIS A 311 2.83 -19.18 -10.02
CA HIS A 311 3.94 -20.14 -9.99
C HIS A 311 3.48 -21.53 -10.43
N VAL A 312 2.36 -22.02 -9.86
CA VAL A 312 1.74 -23.29 -10.25
C VAL A 312 1.27 -23.26 -11.69
N ALA A 313 0.61 -22.18 -12.13
CA ALA A 313 0.15 -22.04 -13.50
C ALA A 313 1.29 -21.97 -14.53
N CYS A 314 2.51 -21.63 -14.09
CA CYS A 314 3.72 -21.67 -14.90
C CYS A 314 4.44 -23.03 -14.83
N GLY A 315 3.84 -24.05 -14.21
CA GLY A 315 4.36 -25.42 -14.12
C GLY A 315 5.20 -25.70 -12.88
N GLY A 316 5.24 -24.77 -11.92
CA GLY A 316 5.92 -24.96 -10.63
C GLY A 316 5.12 -25.87 -9.69
N ALA A 317 5.79 -26.43 -8.69
CA ALA A 317 5.13 -27.22 -7.66
C ALA A 317 4.29 -26.32 -6.73
N PRO A 318 3.14 -26.81 -6.22
CA PRO A 318 2.38 -26.08 -5.20
C PRO A 318 3.18 -25.98 -3.89
N GLY A 319 2.96 -24.92 -3.11
CA GLY A 319 3.70 -24.67 -1.87
C GLY A 319 5.21 -24.55 -2.07
N PRO A 320 5.71 -23.76 -3.04
CA PRO A 320 7.14 -23.64 -3.25
C PRO A 320 7.80 -23.09 -1.97
N LYS A 321 8.94 -23.67 -1.61
CA LYS A 321 9.71 -23.25 -0.43
C LYS A 321 10.51 -22.00 -0.77
N THR A 322 10.52 -21.05 0.17
CA THR A 322 11.33 -19.83 0.11
C THR A 322 12.36 -19.89 1.23
N THR A 323 13.56 -19.35 1.01
CA THR A 323 14.58 -19.23 2.05
C THR A 323 14.50 -17.85 2.71
N ALA A 324 15.13 -17.70 3.90
CA ALA A 324 15.14 -16.44 4.62
C ALA A 324 15.83 -15.32 3.80
N GLU A 325 16.86 -15.66 3.03
CA GLU A 325 17.57 -14.74 2.15
C GLU A 325 16.64 -14.23 1.03
N GLN A 326 15.89 -15.13 0.40
CA GLN A 326 14.94 -14.77 -0.66
C GLN A 326 13.81 -13.90 -0.11
N GLU A 327 13.36 -14.18 1.11
CA GLU A 327 12.30 -13.42 1.78
C GLU A 327 12.70 -11.98 2.10
N GLN A 328 13.99 -11.72 2.34
CA GLN A 328 14.51 -10.38 2.69
C GLN A 328 15.06 -9.61 1.49
N SER A 329 14.95 -10.20 0.32
CA SER A 329 15.61 -9.73 -0.88
C SER A 329 15.07 -8.42 -1.47
N PHE A 330 14.08 -7.81 -0.83
CA PHE A 330 13.68 -6.44 -1.10
C PHE A 330 14.56 -5.41 -0.35
N HIS A 331 15.47 -5.86 0.52
CA HIS A 331 16.51 -5.03 1.12
C HIS A 331 17.84 -5.09 0.36
N THR A 332 18.08 -6.20 -0.32
CA THR A 332 19.32 -6.47 -1.04
C THR A 332 19.05 -6.42 -2.54
N CYS A 333 20.04 -5.98 -3.32
CA CYS A 333 20.01 -6.25 -4.76
C CYS A 333 20.25 -7.77 -4.92
N TRP A 334 19.33 -8.51 -5.57
CA TRP A 334 19.58 -9.90 -5.97
C TRP A 334 20.72 -9.99 -6.97
#